data_AF-A0A6S7FR43-F1
#
_entry.id   AF-A0A6S7FR43-F1
#
_cell.length_a   1.000
_cell.length_b   1.000
_cell.length_c   1.000
_cell.angle_alpha   90.00
_cell.angle_beta   90.00
_cell.angle_gamma   90.00
#
_symmetry.space_group_name_H-M   'P 1'
#
loop_
_entity.id
_entity.type
_entity.pdbx_description
1 polymer ?
#
loop_
_entity_poly.entity_id
_entity_poly.type
_entity_poly.pdbx_seq_one_letter_code
_entity_poly.pdbx_strand_id
1 'polypeptide(L)'
;MKGPSNCTNDDNHGVHMKWQQCRNDLEETITKSQAFKFIEKFLELQEHTMMEVCWRYIDKYTGNVFISEYFLKIKQPTLDALLARDTLLFDEKAIFDAVLNWAYYLCNCTLLQFEEARESRRKFLGDAIYKIRFHTMKTSEFSPLSRIFRKILADHEVVDLQMVINGENVRNLKWDTSKQKREVNF
;
A
#
# COMPACT_ATOMS: atom_id res chain seq x y z
N MET A 1 26.05 17.90 56.25
CA MET A 1 25.37 16.58 56.16
C MET A 1 24.07 16.76 55.39
N LYS A 2 23.90 16.01 54.29
CA LYS A 2 22.71 15.84 53.41
C LYS A 2 22.09 17.11 52.81
N GLY A 3 21.99 17.34 51.51
CA GLY A 3 22.29 16.61 50.27
C GLY A 3 21.60 17.42 49.14
N PRO A 4 22.17 17.52 47.92
CA PRO A 4 21.61 18.39 46.88
C PRO A 4 20.31 17.80 46.31
N SER A 5 19.34 18.68 46.12
CA SER A 5 18.07 18.45 45.47
C SER A 5 18.28 17.77 44.11
N ASN A 6 17.71 16.58 43.94
CA ASN A 6 17.64 15.91 42.64
C ASN A 6 16.71 16.72 41.72
N CYS A 7 17.30 17.57 40.87
CA CYS A 7 16.66 17.98 39.64
C CYS A 7 16.78 16.83 38.64
N THR A 8 15.83 15.91 38.65
CA THR A 8 15.57 15.08 37.46
C THR A 8 14.91 15.98 36.44
N ASN A 9 15.73 16.72 35.69
CA ASN A 9 15.27 17.53 34.57
C ASN A 9 14.77 16.61 33.46
N ASP A 10 13.56 16.93 33.04
CA ASP A 10 12.72 16.24 32.10
C ASP A 10 13.18 16.56 30.67
N ASP A 11 14.20 15.84 30.18
CA ASP A 11 14.77 16.01 28.83
C ASP A 11 13.77 15.65 27.70
N ASN A 12 12.58 15.13 28.02
CA ASN A 12 11.55 14.76 27.05
C ASN A 12 10.75 15.95 26.49
N HIS A 13 10.72 17.09 27.18
CA HIS A 13 9.95 18.25 26.73
C HIS A 13 10.53 18.92 25.48
N GLY A 14 11.87 19.00 25.39
CA GLY A 14 12.56 19.61 24.24
C GLY A 14 12.52 18.74 22.97
N VAL A 15 12.52 17.42 23.13
CA VAL A 15 12.37 16.46 22.03
C VAL A 15 10.94 16.49 21.49
N HIS A 16 9.94 16.47 22.38
CA HIS A 16 8.52 16.54 21.99
C HIS A 16 8.18 17.81 21.20
N MET A 17 8.69 18.98 21.62
CA MET A 17 8.45 20.24 20.90
C MET A 17 9.09 20.28 19.51
N LYS A 18 10.28 19.68 19.34
CA LYS A 18 10.92 19.56 18.02
C LYS A 18 10.16 18.62 17.09
N TRP A 19 9.63 17.50 17.60
CA TRP A 19 8.83 16.56 16.82
C TRP A 19 7.49 17.16 16.36
N GLN A 20 6.85 17.99 17.18
CA GLN A 20 5.65 18.75 16.79
C GLN A 20 5.95 19.75 15.66
N GLN A 21 7.08 20.46 15.75
CA GLN A 21 7.51 21.37 14.69
C GLN A 21 7.74 20.61 13.37
N CYS A 22 8.50 19.51 13.40
CA CYS A 22 8.72 18.68 12.22
C CYS A 22 7.41 18.14 11.62
N ARG A 23 6.41 17.86 12.46
CA ARG A 23 5.11 17.37 12.01
C ARG A 23 4.36 18.47 11.25
N ASN A 24 4.32 19.67 11.82
CA ASN A 24 3.66 20.83 11.19
C ASN A 24 4.34 21.18 9.87
N ASP A 25 5.67 21.23 9.85
CA ASP A 25 6.44 21.52 8.64
C ASP A 25 6.17 20.46 7.56
N LEU A 26 6.10 19.17 7.94
CA LEU A 26 5.76 18.09 7.02
C LEU A 26 4.33 18.23 6.49
N GLU A 27 3.35 18.55 7.35
CA GLU A 27 1.96 18.75 6.94
C GLU A 27 1.81 19.92 5.95
N GLU A 28 2.59 20.99 6.11
CA GLU A 28 2.56 22.17 5.22
C GLU A 28 3.29 21.96 3.88
N THR A 29 4.34 21.14 3.87
CA THR A 29 5.26 21.05 2.72
C THR A 29 5.14 19.76 1.90
N ILE A 30 4.41 18.75 2.40
CA ILE A 30 4.33 17.45 1.74
C ILE A 30 3.71 17.54 0.33
N THR A 31 4.44 17.01 -0.65
CA THR A 31 4.00 16.89 -2.04
C THR A 31 3.89 15.42 -2.46
N LYS A 32 3.20 15.14 -3.57
CA LYS A 32 3.07 13.79 -4.15
C LYS A 32 4.42 13.10 -4.37
N SER A 33 5.45 13.85 -4.81
CA SER A 33 6.78 13.31 -5.10
C SER A 33 7.59 13.01 -3.83
N GLN A 34 7.28 13.68 -2.72
CA GLN A 34 7.92 13.51 -1.42
C GLN A 34 7.21 12.51 -0.53
N ALA A 35 5.88 12.37 -0.65
CA ALA A 35 5.06 11.52 0.20
C ALA A 35 5.59 10.07 0.26
N PHE A 36 5.92 9.49 -0.90
CA PHE A 36 6.49 8.15 -0.95
C PHE A 36 7.91 8.04 -0.40
N LYS A 37 8.75 9.07 -0.61
CA LYS A 37 10.11 9.10 -0.06
C LYS A 37 10.09 9.17 1.46
N PHE A 38 9.23 10.02 2.00
CA PHE A 38 9.08 10.19 3.43
C PHE A 38 8.45 8.98 4.09
N ILE A 39 7.40 8.39 3.51
CA ILE A 39 6.80 7.19 4.10
C ILE A 39 7.78 6.02 4.10
N GLU A 40 8.58 5.84 3.04
CA GLU A 40 9.66 4.85 3.03
C GLU A 40 10.66 5.07 4.16
N LYS A 41 11.09 6.33 4.34
CA LYS A 41 12.02 6.67 5.39
C LYS A 41 11.43 6.41 6.78
N PHE A 42 10.17 6.78 7.01
CA PHE A 42 9.52 6.60 8.31
C PHE A 42 9.15 5.15 8.59
N LEU A 43 8.87 4.34 7.56
CA LEU A 43 8.75 2.88 7.69
C LEU A 43 10.08 2.26 8.15
N GLU A 44 11.20 2.66 7.55
CA GLU A 44 12.54 2.19 7.95
C GLU A 44 12.89 2.60 9.39
N LEU A 45 12.47 3.79 9.81
CA LEU A 45 12.72 4.31 11.16
C LEU A 45 11.68 3.84 12.20
N GLN A 46 10.59 3.20 11.77
CA GLN A 46 9.44 2.84 12.62
C GLN A 46 8.79 4.06 13.31
N GLU A 47 8.78 5.22 12.64
CA GLU A 47 8.28 6.50 13.17
C GLU A 47 6.79 6.70 12.86
N HIS A 48 5.94 6.03 13.64
CA HIS A 48 4.49 5.93 13.38
C HIS A 48 3.76 7.28 13.25
N THR A 49 4.09 8.27 14.07
CA THR A 49 3.42 9.59 14.05
C THR A 49 3.65 10.32 12.73
N MET A 50 4.87 10.23 12.18
CA MET A 50 5.21 10.86 10.90
C MET A 50 4.66 10.06 9.73
N MET A 51 4.64 8.73 9.84
CA MET A 51 3.97 7.87 8.87
C MET A 51 2.50 8.26 8.70
N GLU A 52 1.79 8.53 9.80
CA GLU A 52 0.38 8.91 9.78
C GLU A 52 0.13 10.18 8.95
N VAL A 53 1.01 11.18 9.05
CA VAL A 53 0.94 12.41 8.25
C VAL A 53 1.06 12.09 6.76
N CYS A 54 2.08 11.32 6.37
CA CYS A 54 2.28 10.91 4.98
C CYS A 54 1.12 10.09 4.45
N TRP A 55 0.58 9.19 5.27
CA TRP A 55 -0.53 8.34 4.92
C TRP A 55 -1.83 9.12 4.71
N ARG A 56 -2.15 10.08 5.60
CA ARG A 56 -3.31 10.97 5.42
C ARG A 56 -3.23 11.76 4.11
N TYR A 57 -2.03 12.20 3.73
CA TYR A 57 -1.83 12.84 2.44
C TYR A 57 -2.09 11.87 1.27
N ILE A 58 -1.52 10.66 1.33
CA ILE A 58 -1.71 9.65 0.29
C ILE A 58 -3.18 9.29 0.11
N ASP A 59 -3.90 9.03 1.21
CA ASP A 59 -5.32 8.71 1.20
C ASP A 59 -6.17 9.83 0.56
N LYS A 60 -5.88 11.09 0.93
CA LYS A 60 -6.57 12.26 0.37
C LYS A 60 -6.38 12.39 -1.14
N TYR A 61 -5.25 11.94 -1.67
CA TYR A 61 -4.91 12.06 -3.09
C TYR A 61 -4.76 10.71 -3.79
N THR A 62 -5.44 9.67 -3.29
CA THR A 62 -5.24 8.26 -3.70
C THR A 62 -5.22 8.09 -5.22
N GLY A 63 -6.22 8.64 -5.92
CA GLY A 63 -6.28 8.54 -7.39
C GLY A 63 -5.09 9.16 -8.12
N ASN A 64 -4.58 10.30 -7.66
CA ASN A 64 -3.37 10.92 -8.22
C ASN A 64 -2.10 10.15 -7.88
N VAL A 65 -2.07 9.52 -6.73
CA VAL A 65 -0.91 8.79 -6.22
C VAL A 65 -0.70 7.51 -7.03
N PHE A 66 -1.74 6.70 -7.25
CA PHE A 66 -1.65 5.44 -7.99
C PHE A 66 -1.32 5.60 -9.48
N ILE A 67 -1.70 6.73 -10.10
CA ILE A 67 -1.35 7.03 -11.51
C ILE A 67 0.02 7.70 -11.68
N SER A 68 0.68 8.08 -10.58
CA SER A 68 1.94 8.82 -10.65
C SER A 68 3.12 7.92 -11.01
N GLU A 69 4.13 8.48 -11.67
CA GLU A 69 5.40 7.79 -11.88
C GLU A 69 6.14 7.48 -10.56
N TYR A 70 5.80 8.18 -9.47
CA TYR A 70 6.39 7.96 -8.15
C TYR A 70 5.93 6.63 -7.57
N PHE A 71 4.67 6.26 -7.79
CA PHE A 71 4.14 4.96 -7.37
C PHE A 71 4.94 3.82 -8.00
N LEU A 72 5.28 3.90 -9.29
CA LEU A 72 6.07 2.87 -9.99
C LEU A 72 7.47 2.64 -9.38
N LYS A 73 7.98 3.58 -8.58
CA LYS A 73 9.34 3.56 -8.01
C LYS A 73 9.36 3.17 -6.53
N ILE A 74 8.22 2.89 -5.91
CA ILE A 74 8.17 2.52 -4.48
C ILE A 74 8.73 1.12 -4.25
N LYS A 75 9.27 0.89 -3.05
CA LYS A 75 9.74 -0.42 -2.58
C LYS A 75 8.56 -1.35 -2.28
N GLN A 76 8.80 -2.66 -2.36
CA GLN A 76 7.78 -3.68 -2.06
C GLN A 76 7.16 -3.53 -0.65
N PRO A 77 7.92 -3.27 0.44
CA PRO A 77 7.33 -3.08 1.77
C PRO A 77 6.39 -1.87 1.83
N THR A 78 6.69 -0.81 1.07
CA THR A 78 5.82 0.37 0.96
C THR A 78 4.51 0.01 0.26
N LEU A 79 4.59 -0.76 -0.82
CA LEU A 79 3.42 -1.27 -1.53
C LEU A 79 2.57 -2.14 -0.60
N ASP A 80 3.22 -3.04 0.14
CA ASP A 80 2.59 -3.97 1.07
C ASP A 80 1.86 -3.25 2.22
N ALA A 81 2.49 -2.20 2.77
CA ALA A 81 1.88 -1.33 3.78
C ALA A 81 0.74 -0.47 3.22
N LEU A 82 0.89 0.05 2.00
CA LEU A 82 -0.14 0.82 1.30
C LEU A 82 -1.40 -0.02 1.08
N LEU A 83 -1.26 -1.22 0.49
CA LEU A 83 -2.40 -2.09 0.19
C LEU A 83 -3.09 -2.64 1.46
N ALA A 84 -2.43 -2.65 2.61
CA ALA A 84 -3.04 -3.05 3.88
C ALA A 84 -4.02 -2.01 4.44
N ARG A 85 -4.06 -0.79 3.90
CA ARG A 85 -4.87 0.31 4.44
C ARG A 85 -6.34 0.18 4.03
N ASP A 86 -7.21 0.36 5.01
CA ASP A 86 -8.67 0.47 4.81
C ASP A 86 -9.14 1.85 4.32
N THR A 87 -8.26 2.85 4.40
CA THR A 87 -8.61 4.25 4.13
C THR A 87 -8.33 4.69 2.68
N LEU A 88 -7.93 3.76 1.81
CA LEU A 88 -7.61 4.06 0.40
C LEU A 88 -8.87 4.27 -0.44
N LEU A 89 -9.30 5.52 -0.58
CA LEU A 89 -10.51 5.88 -1.31
C LEU A 89 -10.33 5.81 -2.83
N PHE A 90 -10.14 4.61 -3.37
CA PHE A 90 -9.96 4.36 -4.80
C PHE A 90 -10.54 3.00 -5.21
N ASP A 91 -10.90 2.89 -6.48
CA ASP A 91 -11.50 1.68 -7.03
C ASP A 91 -10.49 0.52 -7.02
N GLU A 92 -10.87 -0.64 -6.47
CA GLU A 92 -9.94 -1.76 -6.36
C GLU A 92 -9.47 -2.30 -7.71
N LYS A 93 -10.27 -2.18 -8.78
CA LYS A 93 -9.81 -2.49 -10.13
C LYS A 93 -8.68 -1.54 -10.51
N ALA A 94 -8.84 -0.24 -10.24
CA ALA A 94 -7.83 0.76 -10.56
C ALA A 94 -6.53 0.56 -9.74
N ILE A 95 -6.67 0.16 -8.48
CA ILE A 95 -5.54 -0.23 -7.62
C ILE A 95 -4.85 -1.46 -8.19
N PHE A 96 -5.60 -2.49 -8.55
CA PHE A 96 -5.04 -3.69 -9.17
C PHE A 96 -4.31 -3.37 -10.48
N ASP A 97 -4.89 -2.55 -11.35
CA ASP A 97 -4.27 -2.11 -12.61
C ASP A 97 -2.94 -1.36 -12.35
N ALA A 98 -2.91 -0.50 -11.32
CA ALA A 98 -1.68 0.19 -10.91
C ALA A 98 -0.62 -0.79 -10.39
N VAL A 99 -1.00 -1.72 -9.50
CA VAL A 99 -0.11 -2.76 -8.95
C VAL A 99 0.48 -3.63 -10.06
N LEU A 100 -0.33 -3.98 -11.05
CA LEU A 100 0.09 -4.71 -12.22
C LEU A 100 1.13 -3.93 -13.03
N ASN A 101 0.92 -2.63 -13.25
CA ASN A 101 1.87 -1.74 -13.91
C ASN A 101 3.18 -1.59 -13.11
N TRP A 102 3.11 -1.50 -11.79
CA TRP A 102 4.28 -1.50 -10.91
C TRP A 102 5.11 -2.79 -11.06
N ALA A 103 4.46 -3.95 -11.07
CA ALA A 103 5.13 -5.23 -11.26
C ALA A 103 5.78 -5.34 -12.66
N TYR A 104 5.11 -4.86 -13.71
CA TYR A 104 5.71 -4.80 -15.05
C TYR A 104 6.93 -3.88 -15.10
N TYR A 105 6.83 -2.69 -14.51
CA TYR A 105 7.91 -1.73 -14.47
C TYR A 105 9.16 -2.33 -13.81
N LEU A 106 9.00 -2.99 -12.66
CA LEU A 106 10.13 -3.64 -11.97
C LEU A 106 10.74 -4.80 -12.76
N CYS A 107 9.94 -5.66 -13.39
CA CYS A 107 10.47 -6.71 -14.26
C CYS A 107 11.28 -6.13 -15.44
N ASN A 108 10.79 -5.05 -16.04
CA ASN A 108 11.49 -4.40 -17.14
C ASN A 108 12.82 -3.77 -16.70
N CYS A 109 12.85 -3.12 -15.53
CA CYS A 109 14.06 -2.50 -14.98
C CYS A 109 15.12 -3.52 -14.53
N THR A 110 14.72 -4.74 -14.16
CA THR A 110 15.63 -5.76 -13.61
C THR A 110 16.12 -6.78 -14.65
N LEU A 111 15.79 -6.60 -15.93
CA LEU A 111 16.12 -7.53 -17.03
C LEU A 111 15.63 -8.98 -16.82
N LEU A 112 14.73 -9.22 -15.86
CA LEU A 112 14.06 -10.51 -15.62
C LEU A 112 12.96 -10.80 -16.67
N GLN A 113 13.07 -10.22 -17.87
CA GLN A 113 12.10 -10.42 -18.95
C GLN A 113 12.09 -11.86 -19.49
N PHE A 114 13.14 -12.63 -19.19
CA PHE A 114 13.39 -13.98 -19.71
C PHE A 114 12.94 -15.12 -18.80
N GLU A 115 12.67 -14.86 -17.52
CA GLU A 115 12.00 -15.85 -16.67
C GLU A 115 10.51 -15.89 -17.00
N GLU A 116 9.80 -16.96 -16.61
CA GLU A 116 8.35 -17.06 -16.79
C GLU A 116 7.70 -15.80 -16.20
N ALA A 117 7.30 -14.87 -17.06
CA ALA A 117 7.12 -13.48 -16.65
C ALA A 117 6.08 -13.31 -15.52
N ARG A 118 5.18 -14.30 -15.35
CA ARG A 118 4.24 -14.41 -14.25
C ARG A 118 4.94 -14.64 -12.91
N GLU A 119 5.88 -15.57 -12.83
CA GLU A 119 6.60 -15.93 -11.61
C GLU A 119 7.46 -14.78 -11.11
N SER A 120 8.21 -14.12 -12.02
CA SER A 120 9.02 -12.96 -11.65
C SER A 120 8.17 -11.80 -11.15
N ARG A 121 7.03 -11.52 -11.80
CA ARG A 121 6.06 -10.52 -11.31
C ARG A 121 5.51 -10.88 -9.94
N ARG A 122 5.16 -12.15 -9.73
CA ARG A 122 4.62 -12.64 -8.46
C ARG A 122 5.66 -12.53 -7.34
N LYS A 123 6.93 -12.80 -7.64
CA LYS A 123 8.05 -12.66 -6.72
C LYS A 123 8.25 -11.22 -6.26
N PHE A 124 8.10 -10.23 -7.16
CA PHE A 124 8.17 -8.82 -6.77
C PHE A 124 7.01 -8.37 -5.91
N LEU A 125 5.80 -8.91 -6.14
CA LEU A 125 4.64 -8.56 -5.33
C LEU A 125 4.68 -9.19 -3.94
N GLY A 126 5.19 -10.42 -3.83
CA GLY A 126 5.15 -11.16 -2.57
C GLY A 126 3.72 -11.31 -2.06
N ASP A 127 3.52 -11.09 -0.76
CA ASP A 127 2.21 -11.20 -0.12
C ASP A 127 1.28 -10.00 -0.36
N ALA A 128 1.81 -8.90 -0.90
CA ALA A 128 1.03 -7.69 -1.15
C ALA A 128 -0.15 -7.92 -2.10
N ILE A 129 -0.02 -8.89 -3.03
CA ILE A 129 -1.09 -9.29 -3.97
C ILE A 129 -2.35 -9.82 -3.27
N TYR A 130 -2.20 -10.42 -2.09
CA TYR A 130 -3.34 -11.01 -1.35
C TYR A 130 -4.15 -9.96 -0.58
N LYS A 131 -3.65 -8.73 -0.50
CA LYS A 131 -4.32 -7.58 0.12
C LYS A 131 -5.27 -6.84 -0.81
N ILE A 132 -5.31 -7.23 -2.08
CA ILE A 132 -6.24 -6.66 -3.05
C ILE A 132 -7.62 -7.29 -2.85
N ARG A 133 -8.63 -6.45 -2.63
CA ARG A 133 -9.98 -6.88 -2.26
C ARG A 133 -10.88 -7.11 -3.47
N PHE A 134 -10.56 -8.15 -4.24
CA PHE A 134 -11.31 -8.51 -5.46
C PHE A 134 -12.81 -8.72 -5.24
N HIS A 135 -13.22 -9.16 -4.06
CA HIS A 135 -14.64 -9.36 -3.70
C HIS A 135 -15.48 -8.06 -3.73
N THR A 136 -14.83 -6.90 -3.79
CA THR A 136 -15.51 -5.60 -3.95
C THR A 136 -15.77 -5.23 -5.41
N MET A 137 -15.14 -5.93 -6.36
CA MET A 137 -15.35 -5.75 -7.80
C MET A 137 -16.63 -6.46 -8.26
N LYS A 138 -17.25 -5.96 -9.33
CA LYS A 138 -18.38 -6.65 -9.95
C LYS A 138 -17.88 -7.78 -10.86
N THR A 139 -18.66 -8.85 -11.01
CA THR A 139 -18.37 -9.93 -11.97
C THR A 139 -18.16 -9.39 -13.40
N SER A 140 -18.93 -8.38 -13.81
CA SER A 140 -18.78 -7.70 -15.10
C SER A 140 -17.44 -6.98 -15.29
N GLU A 141 -16.80 -6.56 -14.20
CA GLU A 141 -15.49 -5.90 -14.21
C GLU A 141 -14.38 -6.95 -14.16
N PHE A 142 -14.55 -8.03 -13.41
CA PHE A 142 -13.55 -9.07 -13.22
C PHE A 142 -13.40 -10.03 -14.42
N SER A 143 -14.52 -10.52 -14.99
CA SER A 143 -14.48 -11.55 -16.04
C SER A 143 -13.69 -11.15 -17.30
N PRO A 144 -13.85 -9.94 -17.87
CA PRO A 144 -13.05 -9.51 -19.01
C PRO A 144 -11.56 -9.39 -18.71
N LEU A 145 -11.22 -9.13 -17.44
CA LEU A 145 -9.85 -8.92 -16.98
C LEU A 145 -9.12 -10.22 -16.62
N SER A 146 -9.83 -11.35 -16.50
CA SER A 146 -9.26 -12.67 -16.20
C SER A 146 -8.03 -13.01 -17.06
N ARG A 147 -8.03 -12.65 -18.35
CA ARG A 147 -6.87 -12.85 -19.26
C ARG A 147 -5.66 -12.00 -18.88
N ILE A 148 -5.88 -10.78 -18.40
CA ILE A 148 -4.83 -9.89 -17.91
C ILE A 148 -4.33 -10.39 -16.55
N PHE A 149 -5.25 -10.83 -15.69
CA PHE A 149 -4.94 -11.36 -14.37
C PHE A 149 -4.11 -12.63 -14.42
N ARG A 150 -4.30 -13.52 -15.41
CA ARG A 150 -3.44 -14.69 -15.64
C ARG A 150 -1.95 -14.37 -15.80
N LYS A 151 -1.61 -13.10 -16.07
CA LYS A 151 -0.22 -12.64 -16.08
C LYS A 151 0.39 -12.54 -14.67
N ILE A 152 -0.39 -12.63 -13.60
CA ILE A 152 0.08 -12.61 -12.20
C ILE A 152 -0.59 -13.71 -11.36
N LEU A 153 -1.90 -13.91 -11.53
CA LEU A 153 -2.71 -14.93 -10.88
C LEU A 153 -2.61 -16.26 -11.64
N ALA A 154 -2.58 -17.37 -10.90
CA ALA A 154 -2.72 -18.71 -11.45
C ALA A 154 -4.19 -19.01 -11.79
N ASP A 155 -4.44 -20.00 -12.65
CA ASP A 155 -5.80 -20.31 -13.10
C ASP A 155 -6.76 -20.68 -11.97
N HIS A 156 -6.30 -21.46 -10.98
CA HIS A 156 -7.11 -21.81 -9.80
C HIS A 156 -7.46 -20.56 -8.98
N GLU A 157 -6.53 -19.62 -8.84
CA GLU A 157 -6.76 -18.36 -8.12
C GLU A 157 -7.83 -17.50 -8.82
N VAL A 158 -7.84 -17.47 -10.15
CA VAL A 158 -8.88 -16.76 -10.91
C VAL A 158 -10.26 -17.40 -10.68
N VAL A 159 -10.33 -18.73 -10.65
CA VAL A 159 -11.58 -19.46 -10.38
C VAL A 159 -12.07 -19.19 -8.95
N ASP A 160 -11.17 -19.30 -7.96
CA ASP A 160 -11.47 -19.04 -6.55
C ASP A 160 -11.99 -17.61 -6.34
N LEU A 161 -11.31 -16.61 -6.93
CA LEU A 161 -11.75 -15.22 -6.86
C LEU A 161 -13.10 -14.99 -7.55
N GLN A 162 -13.36 -15.67 -8.66
CA GLN A 162 -14.65 -15.56 -9.36
C GLN A 162 -15.79 -16.16 -8.52
N MET A 163 -15.56 -17.29 -7.84
CA MET A 163 -16.50 -17.86 -6.87
C MET A 163 -16.78 -16.87 -5.73
N VAL A 164 -15.74 -16.26 -5.15
CA VAL A 164 -15.88 -15.26 -4.08
C VAL A 164 -16.66 -14.03 -4.53
N ILE A 165 -16.39 -13.51 -5.73
CA ILE A 165 -17.12 -12.37 -6.31
C ILE A 165 -18.60 -12.71 -6.52
N ASN A 166 -18.91 -13.96 -6.88
CA ASN A 166 -20.29 -14.45 -7.00
C ASN A 166 -20.96 -14.71 -5.64
N GLY A 167 -20.26 -14.51 -4.52
CA GLY A 167 -20.79 -14.69 -3.17
C GLY A 167 -20.63 -16.12 -2.62
N GLU A 168 -19.87 -16.97 -3.28
CA GLU A 168 -19.57 -18.33 -2.83
C GLU A 168 -18.45 -18.34 -1.77
N ASN A 169 -18.47 -19.35 -0.90
CA ASN A 169 -17.43 -19.55 0.10
C ASN A 169 -16.36 -20.51 -0.43
N VAL A 170 -15.12 -20.01 -0.55
CA VAL A 170 -13.97 -20.82 -0.97
C VAL A 170 -13.10 -21.16 0.25
N ARG A 171 -12.82 -22.46 0.42
CA ARG A 171 -11.97 -22.94 1.53
C ARG A 171 -10.50 -22.61 1.26
N ASN A 172 -9.78 -22.23 2.32
CA ASN A 172 -8.34 -21.91 2.27
C ASN A 172 -7.97 -20.77 1.30
N LEU A 173 -8.91 -19.84 1.06
CA LEU A 173 -8.66 -18.66 0.25
C LEU A 173 -7.58 -17.80 0.91
N LYS A 174 -6.55 -17.44 0.15
CA LYS A 174 -5.46 -16.56 0.61
C LYS A 174 -5.83 -15.07 0.61
N TRP A 175 -6.86 -14.70 -0.14
CA TRP A 175 -7.28 -13.32 -0.29
C TRP A 175 -8.10 -12.82 0.89
N ASP A 176 -7.82 -11.57 1.26
CA ASP A 176 -8.67 -10.83 2.16
C ASP A 176 -10.07 -10.66 1.57
N THR A 177 -11.08 -11.12 2.30
CA THR A 177 -12.51 -11.01 1.96
C THR A 177 -13.25 -10.07 2.91
N SER A 178 -12.51 -9.32 3.72
CA SER A 178 -13.07 -8.38 4.68
C SER A 178 -13.98 -7.36 3.99
N LYS A 179 -15.23 -7.30 4.44
CA LYS A 179 -16.26 -6.41 3.87
C LYS A 179 -16.02 -4.93 4.15
N GLN A 180 -14.93 -4.54 4.81
CA GLN A 180 -14.56 -3.14 4.93
C GLN A 180 -14.24 -2.64 3.52
N LYS A 181 -15.27 -2.07 2.87
CA LYS A 181 -15.05 -1.17 1.76
C LYS A 181 -14.03 -0.17 2.25
N ARG A 182 -13.03 0.10 1.42
CA ARG A 182 -12.38 1.41 1.47
C ARG A 182 -13.48 2.38 1.05
N GLU A 183 -14.32 2.80 1.99
CA GLU A 183 -15.58 3.49 1.69
C GLU A 183 -15.28 4.83 1.04
N VAL A 184 -15.35 4.88 -0.29
CA VAL A 184 -15.52 6.13 -1.02
C VAL A 184 -16.94 6.60 -0.74
N ASN A 185 -17.13 7.24 0.40
CA ASN A 185 -18.31 8.04 0.67
C ASN A 185 -18.20 9.26 -0.25
N PHE A 186 -18.89 9.21 -1.39
CA PHE A 186 -19.11 10.36 -2.27
C PHE A 186 -20.12 11.32 -1.63
#